data_AF-E8JS00-F1
#
_entry.id   AF-E8JS00-F1
#
_cell.length_a   1.000
_cell.length_b   1.000
_cell.length_c   1.000
_cell.angle_alpha   90.00
_cell.angle_beta   90.00
_cell.angle_gamma   90.00
#
_symmetry.space_group_name_H-M   'P 1'
#
loop_
_entity.id
_entity.type
_entity.pdbx_description
1 polymer ?
#
loop_
_entity_poly.entity_id
_entity_poly.type
_entity_poly.pdbx_seq_one_letter_code
_entity_poly.pdbx_strand_id
1 'polypeptide(L)' 'MSRKGNSPDNSMMESFFGILKSEMFYGFEKTFKSLDELKQAIITYIDYYNNKRIKVKLKGLSPVQYRTKSFQ' A
#
# COMPACT_ATOMS: atom_id res chain seq x y z
N MET A 1 -19.33 -20.79 0.55
CA MET A 1 -18.87 -21.17 1.90
C MET A 1 -17.76 -20.23 2.33
N SER A 2 -18.01 -19.36 3.31
CA SER A 2 -17.01 -18.46 3.88
C SER A 2 -16.35 -19.17 5.08
N ARG A 3 -15.06 -19.47 4.99
CA ARG A 3 -14.30 -20.15 6.05
C ARG A 3 -13.87 -19.06 7.05
N LYS A 4 -14.01 -19.28 8.35
CA LYS A 4 -13.52 -18.33 9.38
C LYS A 4 -12.03 -18.08 9.14
N GLY A 5 -11.66 -16.84 8.82
CA GLY A 5 -10.31 -16.46 8.36
C GLY A 5 -10.20 -16.11 6.86
N ASN A 6 -11.28 -16.21 6.09
CA ASN A 6 -11.31 -15.86 4.67
C ASN A 6 -12.20 -14.62 4.46
N SER A 7 -11.81 -13.49 5.04
CA SER A 7 -12.34 -12.19 4.61
C SER A 7 -11.47 -11.72 3.45
N PRO A 8 -11.98 -11.61 2.21
CA PRO A 8 -11.20 -11.11 1.08
C PRO A 8 -10.59 -9.72 1.35
N ASP A 9 -11.22 -8.95 2.22
CA ASP A 9 -10.70 -7.66 2.72
C ASP A 9 -9.43 -7.82 3.57
N ASN A 10 -9.39 -8.80 4.48
CA ASN A 10 -8.24 -9.05 5.34
C ASN A 10 -7.02 -9.43 4.51
N SER A 11 -7.18 -10.29 3.50
CA SER A 11 -6.07 -10.72 2.64
C SER A 11 -5.48 -9.57 1.80
N MET A 12 -6.33 -8.66 1.31
CA MET A 12 -5.87 -7.46 0.58
C MET A 12 -5.08 -6.52 1.49
N MET A 13 -5.58 -6.27 2.70
CA MET A 13 -4.91 -5.41 3.67
C MET A 13 -3.62 -6.02 4.20
N GLU A 14 -3.58 -7.34 4.46
CA GLU A 14 -2.38 -8.07 4.84
C GLU A 14 -1.29 -7.94 3.77
N SER A 15 -1.65 -8.09 2.50
CA SER A 15 -0.72 -7.89 1.38
C SER A 15 -0.18 -6.46 1.34
N PHE A 16 -1.05 -5.46 1.48
CA PHE A 16 -0.63 -4.05 1.54
C PHE A 16 0.37 -3.79 2.67
N PHE A 17 0.07 -4.24 3.89
CA PHE A 17 0.96 -4.05 5.04
C PHE A 17 2.28 -4.82 4.90
N GLY A 18 2.27 -5.98 4.24
CA GLY A 18 3.49 -6.72 3.90
C GLY A 18 4.42 -5.90 3.00
N ILE A 19 3.86 -5.32 1.94
CA ILE A 19 4.59 -4.47 0.99
C ILE A 19 5.09 -3.20 1.68
N LEU A 20 4.22 -2.50 2.42
CA LEU A 20 4.58 -1.28 3.14
C LEU A 20 5.77 -1.52 4.07
N LYS A 21 5.71 -2.58 4.89
CA LYS A 21 6.81 -2.90 5.80
C LYS A 21 8.09 -3.25 5.05
N SER A 22 8.00 -4.00 3.96
CA SER A 22 9.17 -4.41 3.18
C SER A 22 9.82 -3.28 2.37
N GLU A 23 9.03 -2.36 1.80
CA GLU A 23 9.54 -1.29 0.93
C GLU A 23 9.96 -0.05 1.73
N MET A 24 9.31 0.25 2.85
CA MET A 24 9.48 1.51 3.58
C MET A 24 10.07 1.36 4.98
N PHE A 25 9.79 0.26 5.69
CA PHE A 25 10.11 0.16 7.12
C PHE A 25 11.35 -0.70 7.41
N TYR A 26 11.40 -1.93 6.91
CA TYR A 26 12.49 -2.86 7.20
C TYR A 26 13.82 -2.34 6.62
N GLY A 27 14.86 -2.32 7.46
CA GLY A 27 16.17 -1.73 7.12
C GLY A 27 16.28 -0.23 7.38
N PHE A 28 15.16 0.46 7.60
CA PHE A 28 15.08 1.90 7.92
C PHE A 28 14.58 2.16 9.35
N GLU A 29 14.43 1.12 10.17
CA GLU A 29 13.89 1.24 11.53
C GLU A 29 14.62 2.30 12.38
N LYS A 30 15.94 2.41 12.23
CA LYS A 30 16.78 3.37 12.96
C LYS A 30 16.74 4.80 12.38
N THR A 31 16.14 5.01 11.20
CA THR A 31 16.07 6.35 10.59
C THR A 31 14.93 7.18 11.16
N PHE A 32 13.90 6.55 11.72
CA PHE A 32 12.80 7.23 12.38
C PHE A 32 13.17 7.51 13.83
N LYS A 33 13.41 8.79 14.16
CA LYS A 33 13.78 9.20 15.53
C LYS A 33 12.56 9.47 16.40
N SER A 34 11.39 9.58 15.78
CA SER A 34 10.13 9.87 16.44
C SER A 34 8.95 9.15 15.76
N LEU A 35 7.88 8.93 16.53
CA LEU A 35 6.63 8.39 15.99
C LEU A 35 5.98 9.33 14.96
N ASP A 36 6.25 10.64 15.05
CA ASP A 36 5.73 11.62 14.10
C ASP A 36 6.39 11.47 12.71
N GLU A 37 7.71 11.31 12.67
CA GLU A 37 8.43 11.02 11.42
C GLU A 37 7.96 9.72 10.77
N LEU A 38 7.73 8.67 11.58
CA LEU A 38 7.18 7.42 11.09
C LEU A 38 5.77 7.61 10.50
N LYS A 39 4.90 8.35 11.19
CA LYS A 39 3.56 8.68 10.67
C LYS A 39 3.63 9.45 9.36
N GLN A 40 4.46 10.48 9.28
CA GLN A 40 4.60 11.30 8.07
C GLN A 40 5.11 10.47 6.89
N ALA A 41 6.06 9.58 7.14
CA ALA A 41 6.59 8.70 6.11
C ALA A 41 5.55 7.64 5.65
N ILE A 42 4.72 7.12 6.57
CA ILE A 42 3.58 6.24 6.22
C ILE A 42 2.56 6.99 5.35
N ILE A 43 2.18 8.21 5.71
CA ILE A 43 1.23 9.04 4.93
C ILE A 43 1.78 9.28 3.51
N THR A 44 3.07 9.63 3.43
CA THR A 44 3.75 9.88 2.15
C THR A 44 3.80 8.61 1.29
N TYR A 45 4.08 7.46 1.90
CA TYR A 45 4.08 6.18 1.20
C TYR A 45 2.68 5.79 0.70
N ILE A 46 1.62 6.05 1.47
CA ILE A 46 0.24 5.81 1.04
C ILE A 46 -0.13 6.67 -0.18
N ASP A 47 0.25 7.95 -0.20
CA ASP A 47 0.06 8.81 -1.37
C ASP A 47 0.78 8.25 -2.60
N TYR A 48 2.06 7.90 -2.44
CA TYR A 48 2.85 7.28 -3.50
C TYR A 48 2.18 5.98 -4.01
N TYR A 49 1.78 5.09 -3.10
CA TYR A 49 1.17 3.81 -3.43
C TYR A 49 -0.11 3.99 -4.27
N ASN A 50 -0.96 4.94 -3.89
CA ASN A 50 -2.26 5.13 -4.53
C ASN A 50 -2.19 5.95 -5.83
N ASN A 51 -1.36 6.99 -5.86
CA ASN A 51 -1.39 7.98 -6.94
C ASN A 51 -0.25 7.83 -7.94
N LYS A 52 0.91 7.31 -7.51
CA LYS A 52 2.16 7.34 -8.30
C LYS A 52 2.73 5.95 -8.64
N ARG A 53 2.34 4.91 -7.90
CA ARG A 53 2.88 3.56 -8.09
C ARG A 53 2.53 3.00 -9.47
N ILE A 54 3.56 2.79 -10.28
CA ILE A 54 3.43 2.18 -11.61
C ILE A 54 3.24 0.68 -11.43
N LYS A 55 2.07 0.16 -11.78
CA LYS A 55 1.83 -1.29 -11.86
C LYS A 55 1.84 -1.73 -13.32
N VAL A 56 2.84 -2.52 -13.71
CA VAL A 56 2.95 -3.10 -15.06
C VAL A 56 1.71 -3.90 -15.44
N LYS A 57 1.16 -4.67 -14.49
CA LYS A 57 -0.12 -5.40 -14.66
C LYS A 57 -1.33 -4.49 -14.94
N LEU A 58 -1.27 -3.22 -14.55
CA LEU A 58 -2.31 -2.22 -14.80
C LEU A 58 -1.97 -1.32 -16.00
N LYS A 59 -1.10 -1.78 -16.93
CA LYS A 59 -0.61 -1.00 -18.08
C LYS A 59 0.09 0.31 -17.65
N GLY A 60 0.76 0.28 -16.50
CA GLY A 60 1.48 1.43 -15.96
C GLY A 60 0.62 2.44 -15.20
N LEU A 61 -0.67 2.17 -15.03
CA LEU A 61 -1.57 3.05 -14.26
C LEU A 61 -1.36 2.89 -12.76
N SER A 62 -1.55 3.98 -12.02
CA SER A 62 -1.67 3.93 -10.57
C SER A 62 -2.99 3.29 -10.13
N PRO A 63 -3.08 2.77 -8.89
CA PRO A 63 -4.32 2.17 -8.38
C PRO A 63 -5.55 3.08 -8.52
N VAL A 64 -5.40 4.38 -8.26
CA VAL A 64 -6.49 5.35 -8.43
C VAL A 64 -6.86 5.51 -9.90
N GLN A 65 -5.88 5.68 -10.80
CA GLN A 65 -6.14 5.81 -12.24
C GLN A 65 -6.84 4.59 -12.81
N TYR A 66 -6.44 3.38 -12.39
CA TYR A 66 -7.10 2.14 -12.81
C TYR A 66 -8.54 2.07 -12.31
N ARG A 67 -8.80 2.49 -11.07
CA ARG A 67 -10.15 2.53 -10.50
C ARG A 67 -11.05 3.49 -11.29
N THR A 68 -10.59 4.71 -11.57
CA THR A 68 -11.38 5.72 -12.30
C THR A 68 -11.67 5.27 -13.74
N LYS A 69 -10.74 4.56 -14.38
CA LYS A 69 -10.92 4.05 -15.76
C LYS A 69 -11.96 2.93 -15.86
N SER A 70 -12.26 2.22 -14.78
CA SER A 70 -13.25 1.14 -14.76
C SER A 70 -14.71 1.64 -14.74
N PHE A 71 -14.94 2.95 -14.58
CA PHE A 71 -16.27 3.57 -14.55
C PHE A 71 -16.65 4.27 -15.87
N GLN A 72 -15.84 4.09 -16.91
CA GLN A 72 -16.02 4.66 -18.25
C GLN A 72 -16.24 3.53 -19.25
#